data_AF-A0A9J6AY89-F1
#
_entry.id   AF-A0A9J6AY89-F1
#
_cell.length_a   1.000
_cell.length_b   1.000
_cell.length_c   1.000
_cell.angle_alpha   90.00
_cell.angle_beta   90.00
_cell.angle_gamma   90.00
#
_symmetry.space_group_name_H-M   'P 1'
#
loop_
_entity.id
_entity.type
_entity.pdbx_description
1 polymer ?
#
loop_
_entity_poly.entity_id
_entity_poly.type
_entity_poly.pdbx_seq_one_letter_code
_entity_poly.pdbx_strand_id
1 'polypeptide(L)'
;MDLTPPYNHHHTPSKNRKLISDLRDDFTSSEKYWQPSEFLPDASQGPDGFIEEFRALRQRVLGLSDEYFVILLANMLVAWAVEEYRHGDLLRTYIYLSGRVDMMMIEKTMQYMLRVGLDNKTENNSYLGFVYTSIQERATFFTHGNMARLAKEARDPVLAHICGTIASDEKRHESAYTKNVEKLLEVDPNATMLAFAHMIKNRIVMPMHLMCDGEDSNMYENFSVLAQRLGVYTNCDYAEVIDFFITQWKLEKFEGLTGEARRA
;
A
#
# COMPACT_ATOMS: atom_id res chain seq x y z
N MET A 1 -14.51 -34.54 -57.82
CA MET A 1 -13.13 -35.01 -57.62
C MET A 1 -12.40 -33.96 -56.81
N ASP A 2 -11.94 -34.41 -55.66
CA ASP A 2 -11.19 -33.70 -54.64
C ASP A 2 -9.79 -33.35 -55.16
N LEU A 3 -9.34 -32.08 -55.04
CA LEU A 3 -7.95 -31.66 -55.25
C LEU A 3 -7.65 -30.33 -54.50
N THR A 4 -7.45 -30.39 -53.19
CA THR A 4 -6.39 -29.60 -52.53
C THR A 4 -5.05 -30.33 -52.75
N PRO A 5 -3.91 -29.69 -53.12
CA PRO A 5 -3.00 -29.01 -52.15
C PRO A 5 -2.04 -27.94 -52.82
N PRO A 6 -0.89 -27.47 -52.26
CA PRO A 6 -0.35 -27.48 -50.88
C PRO A 6 0.08 -26.08 -50.31
N TYR A 7 0.38 -26.08 -49.01
CA TYR A 7 1.11 -25.09 -48.18
C TYR A 7 2.19 -24.24 -48.87
N ASN A 8 2.33 -22.95 -48.50
CA ASN A 8 3.30 -22.47 -47.48
C ASN A 8 3.34 -20.92 -47.44
N HIS A 9 2.99 -20.28 -46.31
CA HIS A 9 3.55 -18.97 -45.98
C HIS A 9 3.99 -18.94 -44.53
N HIS A 10 5.32 -18.87 -44.39
CA HIS A 10 6.09 -18.66 -43.19
C HIS A 10 5.47 -17.58 -42.30
N HIS A 11 5.14 -17.98 -41.06
CA HIS A 11 4.82 -17.07 -39.98
C HIS A 11 6.09 -16.28 -39.64
N THR A 12 6.21 -15.07 -40.17
CA THR A 12 7.17 -14.09 -39.64
C THR A 12 6.84 -13.87 -38.16
N PRO A 13 7.79 -14.09 -37.22
CA PRO A 13 7.57 -13.75 -35.82
C PRO A 13 7.16 -12.29 -35.71
N SER A 14 6.05 -12.00 -35.01
CA SER A 14 5.56 -10.63 -34.89
C SER A 14 6.64 -9.73 -34.31
N LYS A 15 6.78 -8.51 -34.85
CA LYS A 15 7.70 -7.47 -34.38
C LYS A 15 7.66 -7.27 -32.85
N ASN A 16 6.53 -7.61 -32.22
CA ASN A 16 6.33 -7.54 -30.77
C ASN A 16 7.22 -8.52 -29.99
N ARG A 17 7.54 -9.70 -30.53
CA ARG A 17 8.34 -10.69 -29.80
C ARG A 17 9.81 -10.27 -29.64
N LYS A 18 10.33 -9.55 -30.66
CA LYS A 18 11.67 -8.98 -30.62
C LYS A 18 11.72 -7.73 -29.72
N LEU A 19 10.69 -6.88 -29.78
CA LEU A 19 10.57 -5.75 -28.85
C LEU A 19 10.50 -6.20 -27.38
N ILE A 20 9.81 -7.31 -27.10
CA ILE A 20 9.73 -7.90 -25.76
C ILE A 20 11.07 -8.52 -25.32
N SER A 21 11.87 -9.13 -26.20
CA SER A 21 13.22 -9.58 -25.84
C SER A 21 14.18 -8.41 -25.62
N ASP A 22 14.12 -7.40 -26.46
CA ASP A 22 15.01 -6.24 -26.40
C ASP A 22 14.74 -5.42 -25.13
N LEU A 23 13.47 -5.29 -24.72
CA LEU A 23 13.10 -4.70 -23.42
C LEU A 23 13.57 -5.55 -22.23
N ARG A 24 13.56 -6.89 -22.35
CA ARG A 24 14.01 -7.80 -21.28
C ARG A 24 15.50 -7.64 -21.01
N ASP A 25 16.30 -7.47 -22.06
CA ASP A 25 17.75 -7.39 -21.94
C ASP A 25 18.19 -6.03 -21.35
N ASP A 26 17.49 -4.93 -21.67
CA ASP A 26 17.75 -3.58 -21.11
C ASP A 26 17.50 -3.49 -19.59
N PHE A 27 16.62 -4.33 -19.02
CA PHE A 27 16.37 -4.40 -17.57
C PHE A 27 17.24 -5.43 -16.83
N THR A 28 18.12 -6.16 -17.53
CA THR A 28 19.04 -7.14 -16.91
C THR A 28 20.48 -6.65 -16.88
N SER A 29 20.67 -5.42 -16.42
CA SER A 29 21.98 -4.90 -16.03
C SER A 29 22.31 -5.31 -14.58
N SER A 30 22.85 -6.52 -14.43
CA SER A 30 23.81 -6.99 -13.41
C SER A 30 23.62 -6.73 -11.90
N GLU A 31 22.46 -6.32 -11.39
CA GLU A 31 22.15 -6.46 -9.96
C GLU A 31 21.07 -7.54 -9.77
N LYS A 32 21.40 -8.57 -8.98
CA LYS A 32 20.48 -9.65 -8.61
C LYS A 32 19.42 -9.11 -7.65
N TYR A 33 18.45 -8.38 -8.17
CA TYR A 33 17.25 -8.03 -7.44
C TYR A 33 16.36 -9.26 -7.35
N TRP A 34 16.12 -9.72 -6.13
CA TRP A 34 15.15 -10.76 -5.83
C TRP A 34 13.78 -10.10 -5.61
N GLN A 35 12.72 -10.75 -6.06
CA GLN A 35 11.34 -10.31 -5.81
C GLN A 35 10.68 -11.19 -4.75
N PRO A 36 9.84 -10.66 -3.85
CA PRO A 36 9.12 -11.47 -2.87
C PRO A 36 8.31 -12.62 -3.49
N SER A 37 7.82 -12.45 -4.72
CA SER A 37 7.13 -13.49 -5.50
C SER A 37 8.00 -14.71 -5.81
N GLU A 38 9.34 -14.58 -5.77
CA GLU A 38 10.27 -15.71 -5.94
C GLU A 38 10.31 -16.64 -4.71
N PHE A 39 9.74 -16.21 -3.58
CA PHE A 39 9.76 -16.93 -2.30
C PHE A 39 8.36 -17.31 -1.79
N LEU A 40 7.31 -16.99 -2.55
CA LEU A 40 5.91 -17.21 -2.20
C LEU A 40 5.24 -18.16 -3.20
N PRO A 41 4.11 -18.79 -2.85
CA PRO A 41 3.35 -19.61 -3.79
C PRO A 41 3.07 -18.87 -5.10
N ASP A 42 3.47 -19.44 -6.23
CA ASP A 42 3.44 -18.77 -7.52
C ASP A 42 2.07 -18.90 -8.18
N ALA A 43 1.30 -17.80 -8.12
CA ALA A 43 -0.02 -17.72 -8.72
C ALA A 43 -0.01 -17.88 -10.26
N SER A 44 1.15 -17.74 -10.92
CA SER A 44 1.27 -17.92 -12.37
C SER A 44 1.18 -19.38 -12.82
N GLN A 45 1.34 -20.34 -11.89
CA GLN A 45 1.21 -21.78 -12.14
C GLN A 45 -0.24 -22.26 -12.25
N GLY A 46 -1.21 -21.36 -12.05
CA GLY A 46 -2.63 -21.70 -12.05
C GLY A 46 -3.14 -22.19 -10.69
N PRO A 47 -4.48 -22.39 -10.55
CA PRO A 47 -5.11 -22.61 -9.24
C PRO A 47 -4.59 -23.83 -8.49
N ASP A 48 -4.38 -24.95 -9.18
CA ASP A 48 -3.96 -26.20 -8.55
C ASP A 48 -2.53 -26.13 -8.01
N GLY A 49 -1.59 -25.59 -8.81
CA GLY A 49 -0.18 -25.41 -8.42
C GLY A 49 -0.02 -24.43 -7.26
N PHE A 50 -0.73 -23.29 -7.31
CA PHE A 50 -0.75 -22.34 -6.21
C PHE A 50 -1.30 -22.96 -4.91
N ILE A 51 -2.39 -23.72 -4.99
CA ILE A 51 -3.01 -24.37 -3.83
C ILE A 51 -2.08 -25.45 -3.23
N GLU A 52 -1.35 -26.18 -4.06
CA GLU A 52 -0.36 -27.15 -3.60
C GLU A 52 0.79 -26.47 -2.84
N GLU A 53 1.41 -25.44 -3.43
CA GLU A 53 2.50 -24.68 -2.80
C GLU A 53 2.04 -23.96 -1.51
N PHE A 54 0.82 -23.43 -1.51
CA PHE A 54 0.19 -22.82 -0.33
C PHE A 54 -0.04 -23.83 0.79
N ARG A 55 -0.58 -25.02 0.49
CA ARG A 55 -0.75 -26.09 1.49
C ARG A 55 0.59 -26.55 2.03
N ALA A 56 1.59 -26.71 1.17
CA ALA A 56 2.94 -27.09 1.58
C ALA A 56 3.57 -26.04 2.50
N LEU A 57 3.39 -24.74 2.22
CA LEU A 57 3.82 -23.66 3.11
C LEU A 57 3.16 -23.76 4.49
N ARG A 58 1.83 -23.90 4.54
CA ARG A 58 1.10 -24.04 5.81
C ARG A 58 1.53 -25.28 6.59
N GLN A 59 1.79 -26.39 5.91
CA GLN A 59 2.24 -27.63 6.56
C GLN A 59 3.63 -27.48 7.15
N ARG A 60 4.56 -26.79 6.47
CA ARG A 60 5.91 -26.50 7.01
C ARG A 60 5.84 -25.60 8.24
N VAL A 61 4.94 -24.62 8.22
CA VAL A 61 4.72 -23.67 9.31
C VAL A 61 4.24 -24.35 10.60
N LEU A 62 3.48 -25.45 10.52
CA LEU A 62 3.04 -26.21 11.70
C LEU A 62 4.20 -26.78 12.54
N GLY A 63 5.39 -26.94 11.94
CA GLY A 63 6.59 -27.41 12.65
C GLY A 63 7.38 -26.31 13.35
N LEU A 64 6.98 -25.05 13.21
CA LEU A 64 7.63 -23.89 13.83
C LEU A 64 6.90 -23.53 15.12
N SER A 65 7.65 -23.15 16.16
CA SER A 65 7.06 -22.75 17.44
C SER A 65 6.46 -21.35 17.38
N ASP A 66 5.57 -21.03 18.31
CA ASP A 66 5.00 -19.69 18.41
C ASP A 66 6.08 -18.63 18.68
N GLU A 67 7.14 -18.95 19.43
CA GLU A 67 8.28 -18.05 19.65
C GLU A 67 9.02 -17.72 18.33
N TYR A 68 9.09 -18.68 17.40
CA TYR A 68 9.64 -18.43 16.06
C TYR A 68 8.81 -17.40 15.30
N PHE A 69 7.48 -17.50 15.39
CA PHE A 69 6.57 -16.52 14.79
C PHE A 69 6.62 -15.15 15.48
N VAL A 70 6.84 -15.10 16.79
CA VAL A 70 7.05 -13.84 17.52
C VAL A 70 8.32 -13.14 17.01
N ILE A 71 9.42 -13.86 16.82
CA ILE A 71 10.67 -13.27 16.28
C ILE A 71 10.50 -12.86 14.82
N LEU A 72 9.83 -13.67 14.00
CA LEU A 72 9.57 -13.35 12.59
C LEU A 72 8.69 -12.11 12.46
N LEU A 73 7.65 -11.99 13.29
CA LEU A 73 6.80 -10.82 13.38
C LEU A 73 7.59 -9.60 13.85
N ALA A 74 8.43 -9.74 14.88
CA ALA A 74 9.29 -8.66 15.36
C ALA A 74 10.25 -8.18 14.25
N ASN A 75 10.86 -9.08 13.49
CA ASN A 75 11.72 -8.72 12.37
C ASN A 75 10.95 -8.00 11.25
N MET A 76 9.74 -8.46 10.92
CA MET A 76 8.86 -7.77 9.97
C MET A 76 8.52 -6.36 10.44
N LEU A 77 8.13 -6.21 11.71
CA LEU A 77 7.78 -4.92 12.32
C LEU A 77 8.98 -3.98 12.36
N VAL A 78 10.18 -4.48 12.67
CA VAL A 78 11.41 -3.69 12.66
C VAL A 78 11.77 -3.25 11.24
N ALA A 79 11.65 -4.12 10.23
CA ALA A 79 11.96 -3.76 8.85
C ALA A 79 11.03 -2.63 8.34
N TRP A 80 9.71 -2.79 8.53
CA TRP A 80 8.75 -1.74 8.19
C TRP A 80 9.00 -0.46 8.99
N ALA A 81 9.17 -0.57 10.32
CA ALA A 81 9.42 0.60 11.16
C ALA A 81 10.72 1.35 10.80
N VAL A 82 11.75 0.64 10.32
CA VAL A 82 12.98 1.26 9.83
C VAL A 82 12.75 1.99 8.50
N GLU A 83 11.98 1.41 7.57
CA GLU A 83 11.59 2.10 6.34
C GLU A 83 10.80 3.37 6.65
N GLU A 84 9.76 3.29 7.49
CA GLU A 84 8.96 4.43 7.95
C GLU A 84 9.77 5.49 8.71
N TYR A 85 10.68 5.06 9.59
CA TYR A 85 11.56 5.97 10.32
C TYR A 85 12.38 6.84 9.37
N ARG A 86 12.87 6.27 8.26
CA ARG A 86 13.66 7.00 7.26
C ARG A 86 12.86 8.10 6.58
N HIS A 87 11.54 7.92 6.40
CA HIS A 87 10.68 8.95 5.81
C HIS A 87 10.61 10.18 6.73
N GLY A 88 10.33 9.96 8.01
CA GLY A 88 10.25 11.02 9.01
C GLY A 88 11.59 11.75 9.21
N ASP A 89 12.69 11.00 9.31
CA ASP A 89 14.04 11.56 9.48
C ASP A 89 14.46 12.43 8.28
N LEU A 90 14.19 11.95 7.06
CA LEU A 90 14.52 12.66 5.83
C LEU A 90 13.72 13.97 5.69
N LEU A 91 12.40 13.91 5.91
CA LEU A 91 11.54 15.11 5.87
C LEU A 91 11.91 16.11 6.97
N ARG A 92 12.13 15.64 8.21
CA ARG A 92 12.56 16.49 9.32
C ARG A 92 13.87 17.18 9.01
N THR A 93 14.86 16.45 8.49
CA THR A 93 16.17 17.00 8.16
C THR A 93 16.07 18.02 7.04
N TYR A 94 15.32 17.74 5.96
CA TYR A 94 15.10 18.70 4.89
C TYR A 94 14.44 19.99 5.41
N ILE A 95 13.38 19.88 6.22
CA ILE A 95 12.66 21.02 6.78
C ILE A 95 13.56 21.83 7.73
N TYR A 96 14.33 21.16 8.59
CA TYR A 96 15.32 21.80 9.47
C TYR A 96 16.33 22.63 8.67
N LEU A 97 16.93 22.03 7.63
CA LEU A 97 17.93 22.69 6.79
C LEU A 97 17.33 23.81 5.92
N SER A 98 16.04 23.77 5.63
CA SER A 98 15.36 24.82 4.86
C SER A 98 15.34 26.18 5.58
N GLY A 99 15.40 26.19 6.92
CA GLY A 99 15.29 27.38 7.74
C GLY A 99 13.93 28.11 7.65
N ARG A 100 12.90 27.46 7.10
CA ARG A 100 11.59 28.08 6.81
C ARG A 100 10.56 27.95 7.94
N VAL A 101 10.80 27.10 8.92
CA VAL A 101 9.84 26.78 9.99
C VAL A 101 10.48 26.88 11.37
N ASP A 102 9.65 27.05 12.40
CA ASP A 102 10.07 26.93 13.78
C ASP A 102 10.14 25.45 14.19
N MET A 103 11.36 24.91 14.22
CA MET A 103 11.59 23.51 14.55
C MET A 103 11.23 23.16 16.00
N MET A 104 11.27 24.13 16.93
CA MET A 104 10.84 23.90 18.30
C MET A 104 9.34 23.59 18.35
N MET A 105 8.53 24.33 17.57
CA MET A 105 7.09 24.11 17.50
C MET A 105 6.75 22.78 16.80
N ILE A 106 7.52 22.39 15.77
CA ILE A 106 7.39 21.07 15.15
C ILE A 106 7.67 19.95 16.16
N GLU A 107 8.78 20.03 16.90
CA GLU A 107 9.16 19.01 17.89
C GLU A 107 8.16 18.94 19.05
N LYS A 108 7.65 20.09 19.52
CA LYS A 108 6.57 20.16 20.52
C LYS A 108 5.32 19.44 20.01
N THR A 109 4.89 19.74 18.79
CA THR A 109 3.73 19.08 18.15
C THR A 109 3.92 17.57 18.05
N MET A 110 5.10 17.12 17.61
CA MET A 110 5.43 15.68 17.56
C MET A 110 5.33 15.02 18.93
N GLN A 111 5.82 15.67 20.00
CA GLN A 111 5.69 15.15 21.36
C GLN A 111 4.24 15.04 21.83
N TYR A 112 3.40 16.03 21.52
CA TYR A 112 1.96 15.96 21.82
C TYR A 112 1.29 14.82 21.06
N MET A 113 1.58 14.66 19.76
CA MET A 113 1.02 13.56 18.97
C MET A 113 1.46 12.19 19.51
N LEU A 114 2.74 12.02 19.82
CA LEU A 114 3.26 10.77 20.42
C LEU A 114 2.63 10.49 21.79
N ARG A 115 2.35 11.53 22.58
CA ARG A 115 1.72 11.40 23.91
C ARG A 115 0.26 10.97 23.81
N VAL A 116 -0.49 11.59 22.89
CA VAL A 116 -1.92 11.31 22.70
C VAL A 116 -2.11 9.95 22.02
N GLY A 117 -1.18 9.56 21.15
CA GLY A 117 -1.21 8.31 20.42
C GLY A 117 -2.21 8.34 19.27
N LEU A 118 -2.57 7.14 18.79
CA LEU A 118 -3.49 6.93 17.69
C LEU A 118 -4.67 6.09 18.15
N ASP A 119 -5.88 6.61 17.95
CA ASP A 119 -7.11 5.82 17.95
C ASP A 119 -7.61 5.68 16.52
N ASN A 120 -7.19 4.61 15.85
CA ASN A 120 -7.57 4.29 14.47
C ASN A 120 -8.90 3.52 14.38
N LYS A 121 -9.61 3.32 15.50
CA LYS A 121 -10.88 2.59 15.56
C LYS A 121 -10.83 1.17 15.02
N THR A 122 -9.67 0.50 15.09
CA THR A 122 -9.55 -0.90 14.61
C THR A 122 -9.82 -1.94 15.68
N GLU A 123 -10.10 -1.55 16.93
CA GLU A 123 -10.57 -2.43 18.01
C GLU A 123 -9.68 -3.66 18.30
N ASN A 124 -8.37 -3.57 18.03
CA ASN A 124 -7.44 -4.70 18.04
C ASN A 124 -7.85 -5.87 17.12
N ASN A 125 -8.70 -5.59 16.14
CA ASN A 125 -9.15 -6.54 15.13
C ASN A 125 -8.23 -6.45 13.91
N SER A 126 -7.59 -7.57 13.57
CA SER A 126 -6.65 -7.64 12.45
C SER A 126 -7.30 -7.36 11.10
N TYR A 127 -8.58 -7.72 10.89
CA TYR A 127 -9.30 -7.41 9.65
C TYR A 127 -9.48 -5.90 9.48
N LEU A 128 -9.93 -5.21 10.53
CA LEU A 128 -10.05 -3.75 10.54
C LEU A 128 -8.68 -3.10 10.35
N GLY A 129 -7.66 -3.62 11.02
CA GLY A 129 -6.28 -3.18 10.92
C GLY A 129 -5.73 -3.23 9.49
N PHE A 130 -5.84 -4.38 8.81
CA PHE A 130 -5.32 -4.52 7.45
C PHE A 130 -6.09 -3.71 6.41
N VAL A 131 -7.40 -3.54 6.57
CA VAL A 131 -8.18 -2.62 5.73
C VAL A 131 -7.72 -1.18 5.95
N TYR A 132 -7.59 -0.77 7.22
CA TYR A 132 -7.12 0.56 7.59
C TYR A 132 -5.75 0.86 6.99
N THR A 133 -4.76 -0.02 7.18
CA THR A 133 -3.40 0.20 6.67
C THR A 133 -3.37 0.20 5.15
N SER A 134 -4.10 -0.69 4.46
CA SER A 134 -4.18 -0.68 2.99
C SER A 134 -4.64 0.69 2.46
N ILE A 135 -5.69 1.25 3.08
CA ILE A 135 -6.23 2.55 2.67
C ILE A 135 -5.28 3.69 3.00
N GLN A 136 -4.67 3.68 4.19
CA GLN A 136 -3.73 4.72 4.62
C GLN A 136 -2.47 4.77 3.75
N GLU A 137 -1.87 3.62 3.46
CA GLU A 137 -0.66 3.53 2.61
C GLU A 137 -0.95 4.03 1.18
N ARG A 138 -2.16 3.79 0.69
CA ARG A 138 -2.57 4.38 -0.58
C ARG A 138 -2.73 5.90 -0.47
N ALA A 139 -3.33 6.39 0.61
CA ALA A 139 -3.50 7.83 0.81
C ALA A 139 -2.15 8.55 0.94
N THR A 140 -1.16 7.96 1.62
CA THR A 140 0.21 8.52 1.72
C THR A 140 0.94 8.47 0.39
N PHE A 141 0.78 7.39 -0.40
CA PHE A 141 1.27 7.35 -1.79
C PHE A 141 0.76 8.53 -2.63
N PHE A 142 -0.55 8.81 -2.61
CA PHE A 142 -1.13 9.95 -3.32
C PHE A 142 -0.58 11.29 -2.79
N THR A 143 -0.55 11.44 -1.47
CA THR A 143 -0.07 12.66 -0.78
C THR A 143 1.38 12.97 -1.19
N HIS A 144 2.28 11.99 -1.07
CA HIS A 144 3.68 12.17 -1.42
C HIS A 144 3.91 12.32 -2.93
N GLY A 145 3.14 11.62 -3.77
CA GLY A 145 3.17 11.80 -5.22
C GLY A 145 2.76 13.22 -5.65
N ASN A 146 1.68 13.75 -5.07
CA ASN A 146 1.22 15.11 -5.32
C ASN A 146 2.22 16.15 -4.81
N MET A 147 2.80 15.95 -3.63
CA MET A 147 3.87 16.79 -3.10
C MET A 147 5.11 16.80 -4.01
N ALA A 148 5.50 15.65 -4.57
CA ALA A 148 6.60 15.56 -5.51
C ALA A 148 6.35 16.39 -6.78
N ARG A 149 5.10 16.37 -7.30
CA ARG A 149 4.69 17.19 -8.44
C ARG A 149 4.75 18.68 -8.11
N LEU A 150 4.20 19.11 -6.97
CA LEU A 150 4.25 20.50 -6.54
C LEU A 150 5.70 20.99 -6.34
N ALA A 151 6.57 20.17 -5.75
CA ALA A 151 7.98 20.50 -5.60
C ALA A 151 8.68 20.69 -6.95
N LYS A 152 8.37 19.83 -7.93
CA LYS A 152 8.89 19.96 -9.29
C LYS A 152 8.42 21.25 -9.97
N GLU A 153 7.14 21.61 -9.82
CA GLU A 153 6.56 22.88 -10.31
C GLU A 153 7.23 24.09 -9.66
N ALA A 154 7.54 23.99 -8.35
CA ALA A 154 8.29 24.98 -7.58
C ALA A 154 9.80 25.00 -7.88
N ARG A 155 10.29 24.15 -8.81
CA ARG A 155 11.70 24.00 -9.19
C ARG A 155 12.61 23.55 -8.05
N ASP A 156 12.10 22.73 -7.14
CA ASP A 156 12.89 22.02 -6.15
C ASP A 156 13.01 20.53 -6.54
N PRO A 157 14.06 20.16 -7.30
CA PRO A 157 14.26 18.78 -7.74
C PRO A 157 14.63 17.83 -6.59
N VAL A 158 15.21 18.36 -5.49
CA VAL A 158 15.61 17.54 -4.34
C VAL A 158 14.38 17.13 -3.55
N LEU A 159 13.51 18.08 -3.22
CA LEU A 159 12.25 17.79 -2.54
C LEU A 159 11.34 16.90 -3.39
N ALA A 160 11.30 17.13 -4.72
CA ALA A 160 10.56 16.26 -5.62
C ALA A 160 11.08 14.81 -5.57
N HIS A 161 12.39 14.62 -5.52
CA HIS A 161 12.99 13.29 -5.40
C HIS A 161 12.76 12.64 -4.03
N ILE A 162 12.82 13.42 -2.94
CA ILE A 162 12.51 12.96 -1.58
C ILE A 162 11.07 12.43 -1.54
N CYS A 163 10.10 13.26 -1.94
CA CYS A 163 8.69 12.87 -1.91
C CYS A 163 8.39 11.70 -2.87
N GLY A 164 9.02 11.67 -4.05
CA GLY A 164 8.85 10.55 -4.99
C GLY A 164 9.42 9.23 -4.47
N THR A 165 10.56 9.28 -3.76
CA THR A 165 11.16 8.09 -3.11
C THR A 165 10.23 7.55 -2.02
N ILE A 166 9.74 8.43 -1.14
CA ILE A 166 8.78 8.03 -0.09
C ILE A 166 7.53 7.43 -0.73
N ALA A 167 6.92 8.10 -1.72
CA ALA A 167 5.76 7.55 -2.42
C ALA A 167 6.01 6.14 -3.02
N SER A 168 7.22 5.88 -3.53
CA SER A 168 7.56 4.54 -4.02
C SER A 168 7.57 3.49 -2.92
N ASP A 169 7.97 3.85 -1.70
CA ASP A 169 7.92 2.96 -0.53
C ASP A 169 6.46 2.68 -0.14
N GLU A 170 5.64 3.73 -0.03
CA GLU A 170 4.20 3.62 0.28
C GLU A 170 3.47 2.73 -0.73
N LYS A 171 3.85 2.81 -2.01
CA LYS A 171 3.26 1.94 -3.03
C LYS A 171 3.59 0.47 -2.81
N ARG A 172 4.79 0.16 -2.31
CA ARG A 172 5.19 -1.22 -1.93
C ARG A 172 4.42 -1.67 -0.70
N HIS A 173 4.29 -0.82 0.31
CA HIS A 173 3.52 -1.11 1.53
C HIS A 173 2.04 -1.36 1.21
N GLU A 174 1.41 -0.48 0.43
CA GLU A 174 0.05 -0.66 -0.08
C GLU A 174 -0.12 -2.01 -0.77
N SER A 175 0.81 -2.36 -1.65
CA SER A 175 0.77 -3.63 -2.38
C SER A 175 0.84 -4.85 -1.45
N ALA A 176 1.61 -4.76 -0.36
CA ALA A 176 1.71 -5.83 0.63
C ALA A 176 0.41 -5.98 1.44
N TYR A 177 -0.15 -4.88 1.95
CA TYR A 177 -1.40 -4.92 2.73
C TYR A 177 -2.60 -5.29 1.86
N THR A 178 -2.65 -4.85 0.61
CA THR A 178 -3.66 -5.25 -0.37
C THR A 178 -3.72 -6.77 -0.51
N LYS A 179 -2.57 -7.44 -0.63
CA LYS A 179 -2.49 -8.90 -0.72
C LYS A 179 -2.94 -9.61 0.56
N ASN A 180 -2.69 -9.01 1.73
CA ASN A 180 -3.19 -9.56 2.99
C ASN A 180 -4.72 -9.56 3.01
N VAL A 181 -5.36 -8.46 2.61
CA VAL A 181 -6.82 -8.37 2.54
C VAL A 181 -7.40 -9.28 1.45
N GLU A 182 -6.74 -9.39 0.28
CA GLU A 182 -7.11 -10.38 -0.76
C GLU A 182 -7.15 -11.80 -0.17
N LYS A 183 -6.13 -12.16 0.62
CA LYS A 183 -6.10 -13.47 1.27
C LYS A 183 -7.19 -13.64 2.32
N LEU A 184 -7.50 -12.59 3.08
CA LEU A 184 -8.60 -12.60 4.05
C LEU A 184 -9.95 -12.80 3.36
N LEU A 185 -10.17 -12.18 2.20
CA LEU A 185 -11.37 -12.38 1.38
C LEU A 185 -11.49 -13.81 0.84
N GLU A 186 -10.38 -14.49 0.55
CA GLU A 186 -10.41 -15.91 0.15
C GLU A 186 -10.80 -16.85 1.29
N VAL A 187 -10.32 -16.58 2.52
CA VAL A 187 -10.47 -17.51 3.65
C VAL A 187 -11.71 -17.22 4.50
N ASP A 188 -12.08 -15.95 4.64
CA ASP A 188 -13.23 -15.47 5.42
C ASP A 188 -13.86 -14.24 4.76
N PRO A 189 -14.57 -14.43 3.63
CA PRO A 189 -15.19 -13.33 2.89
C PRO A 189 -16.25 -12.58 3.70
N ASN A 190 -16.99 -13.26 4.58
CA ASN A 190 -18.06 -12.61 5.35
C ASN A 190 -17.47 -11.63 6.38
N ALA A 191 -16.50 -12.06 7.18
CA ALA A 191 -15.88 -11.18 8.18
C ALA A 191 -15.11 -10.03 7.51
N THR A 192 -14.43 -10.31 6.40
CA THR A 192 -13.65 -9.28 5.69
C THR A 192 -14.53 -8.22 5.04
N MET A 193 -15.67 -8.60 4.45
CA MET A 193 -16.66 -7.65 3.92
C MET A 193 -17.24 -6.76 5.03
N LEU A 194 -17.58 -7.35 6.18
CA LEU A 194 -18.07 -6.59 7.33
C LEU A 194 -17.01 -5.62 7.86
N ALA A 195 -15.75 -6.04 7.93
CA ALA A 195 -14.63 -5.20 8.35
C ALA A 195 -14.43 -4.02 7.37
N PHE A 196 -14.44 -4.28 6.06
CA PHE A 196 -14.36 -3.22 5.06
C PHE A 196 -15.49 -2.21 5.22
N ALA A 197 -16.74 -2.68 5.22
CA ALA A 197 -17.90 -1.80 5.37
C ALA A 197 -17.91 -1.04 6.69
N HIS A 198 -17.45 -1.65 7.78
CA HIS A 198 -17.30 -0.99 9.08
C HIS A 198 -16.32 0.18 8.99
N MET A 199 -15.14 -0.04 8.40
CA MET A 199 -14.12 1.00 8.27
C MET A 199 -14.59 2.16 7.39
N ILE A 200 -15.28 1.87 6.27
CA ILE A 200 -15.82 2.93 5.39
C ILE A 200 -16.95 3.70 6.07
N LYS A 201 -17.89 3.02 6.75
CA LYS A 201 -19.03 3.68 7.43
C LYS A 201 -18.58 4.59 8.56
N ASN A 202 -17.54 4.21 9.29
CA ASN A 202 -16.98 5.03 10.37
C ASN A 202 -16.00 6.10 9.89
N ARG A 203 -15.74 6.16 8.58
CA ARG A 203 -14.71 6.97 7.92
C ARG A 203 -13.31 6.55 8.35
N ILE A 204 -12.41 6.48 7.40
CA ILE A 204 -11.02 6.16 7.72
C ILE A 204 -10.42 7.38 8.45
N VAL A 205 -10.13 7.19 9.73
CA VAL A 205 -9.52 8.21 10.59
C VAL A 205 -8.09 8.45 10.14
N MET A 206 -7.68 9.71 9.96
CA MET A 206 -6.28 10.02 9.65
C MET A 206 -5.41 9.87 10.90
N PRO A 207 -4.18 9.34 10.80
CA PRO A 207 -3.30 9.14 11.96
C PRO A 207 -3.07 10.41 12.78
N MET A 208 -3.02 11.56 12.10
CA MET A 208 -2.75 12.87 12.68
C MET A 208 -4.01 13.67 13.07
N HIS A 209 -5.18 13.04 13.18
CA HIS A 209 -6.45 13.74 13.48
C HIS A 209 -6.48 14.44 14.85
N LEU A 210 -5.55 14.11 15.76
CA LEU A 210 -5.39 14.75 17.08
C LEU A 210 -4.17 15.69 17.14
N MET A 211 -3.69 16.14 15.97
CA MET A 211 -2.55 17.05 15.87
C MET A 211 -2.82 18.36 16.62
N CYS A 212 -1.93 18.72 17.55
CA CYS A 212 -2.02 19.89 18.41
C CYS A 212 -0.61 20.28 18.90
N ASP A 213 -0.35 21.58 19.06
CA ASP A 213 0.91 22.14 19.58
C ASP A 213 0.83 22.53 21.07
N GLY A 214 -0.26 22.15 21.74
CA GLY A 214 -0.61 22.53 23.10
C GLY A 214 -1.44 23.81 23.23
N GLU A 215 -1.70 24.51 22.12
CA GLU A 215 -2.46 25.77 22.09
C GLU A 215 -3.62 25.73 21.09
N ASP A 216 -3.38 25.33 19.84
CA ASP A 216 -4.43 25.24 18.80
C ASP A 216 -5.05 23.84 18.72
N SER A 217 -6.30 23.72 19.18
CA SER A 217 -7.06 22.47 19.10
C SER A 217 -7.62 22.17 17.70
N ASN A 218 -7.59 23.13 16.76
CA ASN A 218 -8.11 22.97 15.40
C ASN A 218 -7.00 22.77 14.36
N MET A 219 -5.79 22.43 14.81
CA MET A 219 -4.60 22.41 13.95
C MET A 219 -4.74 21.38 12.83
N TYR A 220 -5.37 20.23 13.10
CA TYR A 220 -5.67 19.22 12.09
C TYR A 220 -6.67 19.72 11.04
N GLU A 221 -7.78 20.34 11.45
CA GLU A 221 -8.76 20.91 10.53
C GLU A 221 -8.09 21.94 9.61
N ASN A 222 -7.30 22.85 10.18
CA ASN A 222 -6.56 23.87 9.44
C ASN A 222 -5.59 23.24 8.43
N PHE A 223 -4.86 22.20 8.83
CA PHE A 223 -3.99 21.43 7.94
C PHE A 223 -4.77 20.74 6.82
N SER A 224 -5.89 20.09 7.12
CA SER A 224 -6.69 19.36 6.13
C SER A 224 -7.28 20.29 5.07
N VAL A 225 -7.74 21.48 5.46
CA VAL A 225 -8.24 22.52 4.54
C VAL A 225 -7.11 23.00 3.62
N LEU A 226 -5.90 23.17 4.15
CA LEU A 226 -4.74 23.56 3.36
C LEU A 226 -4.33 22.46 2.36
N ALA A 227 -4.26 21.21 2.80
CA ALA A 227 -3.94 20.07 1.95
C ALA A 227 -4.94 19.92 0.80
N GLN A 228 -6.24 20.05 1.11
CA GLN A 228 -7.33 20.07 0.12
C GLN A 228 -7.17 21.23 -0.88
N ARG A 229 -6.90 22.45 -0.40
CA ARG A 229 -6.75 23.64 -1.26
C ARG A 229 -5.54 23.54 -2.19
N LEU A 230 -4.45 22.94 -1.73
CA LEU A 230 -3.24 22.74 -2.53
C LEU A 230 -3.33 21.52 -3.47
N GLY A 231 -4.40 20.71 -3.36
CA GLY A 231 -4.54 19.49 -4.14
C GLY A 231 -3.52 18.41 -3.76
N VAL A 232 -3.07 18.40 -2.50
CA VAL A 232 -2.14 17.40 -1.97
C VAL A 232 -2.90 16.12 -1.64
N TYR A 233 -4.00 16.25 -0.90
CA TYR A 233 -4.96 15.18 -0.65
C TYR A 233 -6.34 15.79 -0.45
N THR A 234 -7.31 15.29 -1.21
CA THR A 234 -8.65 15.85 -1.32
C THR A 234 -9.73 14.81 -1.04
N ASN A 235 -10.96 15.27 -0.87
CA ASN A 235 -12.13 14.39 -0.80
C ASN A 235 -12.32 13.55 -2.08
N CYS A 236 -11.86 14.05 -3.24
CA CYS A 236 -11.85 13.28 -4.48
C CYS A 236 -10.82 12.14 -4.40
N ASP A 237 -9.60 12.43 -3.93
CA ASP A 237 -8.57 11.40 -3.73
C ASP A 237 -9.04 10.34 -2.74
N TYR A 238 -9.72 10.74 -1.65
CA TYR A 238 -10.32 9.78 -0.71
C TYR A 238 -11.32 8.85 -1.42
N ALA A 239 -12.24 9.40 -2.21
CA ALA A 239 -13.21 8.59 -2.97
C ALA A 239 -12.52 7.64 -3.96
N GLU A 240 -11.52 8.14 -4.70
CA GLU A 240 -10.73 7.34 -5.65
C GLU A 240 -9.96 6.20 -4.97
N VAL A 241 -9.45 6.43 -3.75
CA VAL A 241 -8.82 5.39 -2.94
C VAL A 241 -9.83 4.29 -2.58
N ILE A 242 -11.04 4.66 -2.17
CA ILE A 242 -12.08 3.67 -1.85
C ILE A 242 -12.50 2.89 -3.10
N ASP A 243 -12.77 3.58 -4.21
CA ASP A 243 -13.17 2.96 -5.48
C ASP A 243 -12.09 2.00 -6.02
N PHE A 244 -10.82 2.36 -5.84
CA PHE A 244 -9.70 1.48 -6.16
C PHE A 244 -9.79 0.16 -5.38
N PHE A 245 -10.01 0.20 -4.07
CA PHE A 245 -10.06 -1.03 -3.26
C PHE A 245 -11.30 -1.87 -3.52
N ILE A 246 -12.45 -1.25 -3.77
CA ILE A 246 -13.67 -1.96 -4.22
C ILE A 246 -13.37 -2.74 -5.51
N THR A 247 -12.67 -2.11 -6.46
CA THR A 247 -12.32 -2.70 -7.75
C THR A 247 -11.22 -3.76 -7.62
N GLN A 248 -10.14 -3.44 -6.91
CA GLN A 248 -8.96 -4.29 -6.75
C GLN A 248 -9.32 -5.60 -6.06
N TRP A 249 -10.08 -5.52 -4.98
CA TRP A 249 -10.56 -6.69 -4.25
C TRP A 249 -11.80 -7.34 -4.87
N LYS A 250 -12.33 -6.75 -5.95
CA LYS A 250 -13.49 -7.27 -6.70
C LYS A 250 -14.68 -7.54 -5.77
N LEU A 251 -14.94 -6.66 -4.81
CA LEU A 251 -15.92 -6.89 -3.74
C LEU A 251 -17.32 -7.18 -4.29
N GLU A 252 -17.68 -6.55 -5.41
CA GLU A 252 -18.97 -6.77 -6.10
C GLU A 252 -19.17 -8.18 -6.67
N LYS A 253 -18.08 -8.94 -6.87
CA LYS A 253 -18.11 -10.27 -7.48
C LYS A 253 -18.19 -11.40 -6.47
N PHE A 254 -18.19 -11.10 -5.17
CA PHE A 254 -18.26 -12.15 -4.14
C PHE A 254 -19.66 -12.74 -4.04
N GLU A 255 -19.76 -14.04 -4.31
CA GLU A 255 -20.97 -14.84 -4.13
C GLU A 255 -20.94 -15.59 -2.79
N GLY A 256 -22.10 -16.06 -2.32
CA GLY A 256 -22.19 -16.83 -1.08
C GLY A 256 -22.09 -16.01 0.22
N LEU A 257 -22.04 -14.68 0.14
CA LEU A 257 -22.14 -13.80 1.31
C LEU A 257 -23.49 -13.97 2.02
N THR A 258 -23.46 -13.96 3.36
CA THR A 258 -24.62 -14.23 4.21
C THR A 258 -25.05 -12.98 4.99
N GLY A 259 -26.35 -12.83 5.22
CA GLY A 259 -26.91 -11.85 6.16
C GLY A 259 -26.37 -10.42 6.01
N GLU A 260 -25.68 -9.96 7.03
CA GLU A 260 -25.07 -8.62 7.09
C GLU A 260 -23.92 -8.44 6.11
N ALA A 261 -23.13 -9.47 5.83
CA ALA A 261 -21.99 -9.36 4.92
C ALA A 261 -22.41 -9.13 3.47
N ARG A 262 -23.63 -9.52 3.08
CA ARG A 262 -24.21 -9.20 1.76
C ARG A 262 -24.76 -7.77 1.70
N ARG A 263 -25.18 -7.20 2.85
CA ARG A 263 -25.68 -5.81 2.94
C ARG A 263 -24.54 -4.80 3.04
N ALA A 264 -23.42 -5.24 3.63
CA ALA A 264 -22.13 -4.55 3.65
C ALA A 264 -21.63 -4.36 2.23
#